data_AF-A0A3N5T4C1-F1
#
_entry.id   AF-A0A3N5T4C1-F1
#
_cell.length_a   1.000
_cell.length_b   1.000
_cell.length_c   1.000
_cell.angle_alpha   90.00
_cell.angle_beta   90.00
_cell.angle_gamma   90.00
#
_symmetry.space_group_name_H-M   'P 1'
#
loop_
_entity.id
_entity.type
_entity.pdbx_description
1 polymer ?
#
loop_
_entity_poly.entity_id
_entity_poly.type
_entity_poly.pdbx_seq_one_letter_code
_entity_poly.pdbx_strand_id
1 'polypeptide(L)' 'MSAVNADEKIAKLLKTAPGAPVLRIDVKLSCQNGEAVEYRRTHVHLGLLKFYSRARYNPSLRNLPQR' A
#
# COMPACT_ATOMS: atom_id res chain seq x y z
N MET A 1 -1.84 2.32 -2.71
CA MET A 1 -1.69 3.09 -1.46
C MET A 1 -2.89 4.00 -1.33
N SER A 2 -3.43 4.20 -0.13
CA SER A 2 -4.64 5.01 0.10
C SER A 2 -4.57 5.72 1.44
N ALA A 3 -5.06 6.96 1.52
CA ALA A 3 -5.29 7.62 2.81
C ALA A 3 -6.50 6.98 3.52
N VAL A 4 -6.38 6.71 4.82
CA VAL A 4 -7.44 6.14 5.66
C VAL A 4 -7.40 6.81 7.03
N ASN A 5 -8.50 6.74 7.78
CA ASN A 5 -8.53 7.21 9.16
C ASN A 5 -8.01 6.10 10.08
N ALA A 6 -7.14 6.46 11.04
CA ALA A 6 -6.60 5.54 12.01
C ALA A 6 -7.70 5.06 12.96
N ASP A 7 -7.86 3.74 13.08
CA ASP A 7 -8.61 3.15 14.18
C ASP A 7 -7.84 3.31 15.51
N GLU A 8 -8.46 2.93 16.63
CA GLU A 8 -7.85 3.08 17.96
C GLU A 8 -6.50 2.35 18.09
N LYS A 9 -6.39 1.16 17.50
CA LYS A 9 -5.17 0.33 17.58
C LYS A 9 -4.04 0.98 16.78
N ILE A 10 -4.32 1.42 15.56
CA ILE A 10 -3.35 2.09 14.69
C ILE A 10 -2.96 3.45 15.26
N ALA A 11 -3.91 4.20 15.78
CA ALA A 11 -3.68 5.49 16.43
C ALA A 11 -2.71 5.36 17.60
N LYS A 12 -2.93 4.35 18.47
CA LYS A 12 -2.03 4.04 19.58
C LYS A 12 -0.62 3.67 19.13
N LEU A 13 -0.48 2.80 18.12
CA LEU A 13 0.83 2.37 17.62
C LEU A 13 1.60 3.51 16.95
N LEU A 14 0.91 4.36 16.21
CA LEU A 14 1.51 5.49 15.49
C LEU A 14 1.60 6.77 16.34
N LYS A 15 1.15 6.72 17.60
CA LYS A 15 1.09 7.86 18.52
C LYS A 15 0.40 9.08 17.89
N THR A 16 -0.74 8.84 17.26
CA THR A 16 -1.61 9.86 16.66
C THR A 16 -3.00 9.79 17.27
N ALA A 17 -3.88 10.75 16.94
CA ALA A 17 -5.25 10.75 17.45
C ALA A 17 -6.10 9.67 16.74
N PRO A 18 -7.05 9.01 17.45
CA PRO A 18 -8.07 8.21 16.78
C PRO A 18 -8.81 9.02 15.71
N GLY A 19 -9.01 8.43 14.54
CA GLY A 19 -9.59 9.10 13.38
C GLY A 19 -8.62 9.97 12.57
N ALA A 20 -7.39 10.19 13.05
CA ALA A 20 -6.41 10.97 12.29
C ALA A 20 -6.06 10.30 10.95
N PRO A 21 -5.81 11.09 9.90
CA PRO A 21 -5.49 10.54 8.59
C PRO A 21 -4.09 9.88 8.61
N VAL A 22 -4.01 8.66 8.10
CA VAL A 22 -2.78 7.88 7.95
C VAL A 22 -2.71 7.27 6.55
N LEU A 23 -1.52 6.91 6.09
CA LEU A 23 -1.37 6.24 4.79
C LEU A 23 -1.39 4.72 4.99
N ARG A 24 -2.27 4.04 4.27
CA ARG A 24 -2.33 2.58 4.17
C ARG A 24 -1.65 2.10 2.89
N ILE A 25 -0.76 1.12 3.05
CA ILE A 25 -0.02 0.47 1.99
C ILE A 25 -0.34 -1.02 2.07
N ASP A 26 -1.06 -1.52 1.07
CA ASP A 26 -1.31 -2.95 0.88
C ASP A 26 -0.33 -3.48 -0.17
N VAL A 27 0.44 -4.51 0.17
CA VAL A 27 1.39 -5.21 -0.70
C VAL A 27 0.93 -6.66 -0.84
N LYS A 28 0.82 -7.11 -2.08
CA LYS A 28 0.70 -8.52 -2.45
C LYS A 28 1.94 -8.89 -3.24
N LEU A 29 2.69 -9.88 -2.76
CA LEU A 29 3.80 -10.47 -3.49
C LEU A 29 3.38 -11.85 -4.00
N SER A 30 3.74 -12.15 -5.23
CA SER A 30 3.44 -13.45 -5.84
C SER A 30 4.67 -13.97 -6.58
N CYS A 31 4.85 -15.28 -6.53
CA CYS A 31 5.81 -16.00 -7.34
C CYS A 31 5.46 -15.87 -8.84
N GLN A 32 6.42 -16.22 -9.71
CA GLN A 32 6.20 -16.20 -11.16
C GLN A 32 5.08 -17.13 -11.62
N ASN A 33 4.83 -18.20 -10.87
CA ASN A 33 3.72 -19.13 -11.08
C ASN A 33 2.35 -18.56 -10.65
N GLY A 34 2.29 -17.33 -10.14
CA GLY A 34 1.08 -16.66 -9.67
C GLY A 34 0.69 -16.97 -8.22
N GLU A 35 1.42 -17.86 -7.54
CA GLU A 35 1.16 -18.19 -6.14
C GLU A 35 1.52 -17.01 -5.22
N ALA A 36 0.64 -16.68 -4.28
CA ALA A 36 0.88 -15.58 -3.36
C ALA A 36 1.83 -16.00 -2.23
N VAL A 37 2.92 -15.24 -2.05
CA VAL A 37 3.92 -15.50 -1.01
C VAL A 37 3.82 -14.53 0.17
N GLU A 38 3.26 -13.35 -0.05
CA GLU A 38 3.08 -12.36 1.00
C GLU A 38 1.81 -11.55 0.76
N TYR A 39 1.07 -11.33 1.84
CA TYR A 39 0.12 -10.25 1.96
C TYR A 39 0.50 -9.41 3.16
N ARG A 40 0.81 -8.13 2.94
CA ARG A 40 1.18 -7.22 4.01
C ARG A 40 0.42 -5.91 3.92
N ARG A 41 -0.12 -5.50 5.05
CA ARG A 41 -0.71 -4.18 5.25
C ARG A 41 0.16 -3.38 6.21
N THR A 42 0.56 -2.19 5.78
CA THR A 42 1.34 -1.25 6.59
C THR A 42 0.61 0.08 6.70
N HIS A 43 0.55 0.64 7.92
CA HIS A 43 0.06 1.99 8.18
C HIS A 43 1.22 2.88 8.58
N VAL A 44 1.27 4.09 8.05
CA VAL A 44 2.33 5.07 8.34
C VAL A 44 1.75 6.45 8.59
N HIS A 45 2.45 7.23 9.42
CA HIS A 45 2.10 8.63 9.65
C HIS A 45 2.25 9.44 8.35
N LEU A 46 1.26 10.27 8.03
CA LEU A 46 1.36 11.22 6.93
C LEU A 46 2.44 12.26 7.27
N GLY A 47 3.46 12.38 6.43
CA GLY A 47 4.52 13.39 6.57
C GLY A 47 5.86 12.91 7.16
N LEU A 48 5.94 11.71 7.74
CA LEU A 48 7.23 11.17 8.22
C LEU A 48 8.02 10.44 7.14
N LEU A 49 7.36 9.96 6.09
CA LEU A 49 7.96 9.17 5.03
C LEU A 49 7.64 9.76 3.65
N LYS A 50 8.60 9.68 2.74
CA LYS A 50 8.43 9.97 1.32
C LYS A 50 8.45 8.66 0.55
N PHE A 51 7.44 8.45 -0.30
CA PHE A 51 7.33 7.27 -1.15
C PHE A 51 7.68 7.64 -2.58
N TYR A 52 8.59 6.89 -3.17
CA TYR A 52 8.93 7.02 -4.58
C TYR A 52 8.46 5.78 -5.30
N SER A 53 7.77 5.96 -6.42
CA SER A 53 7.46 4.89 -7.35
C SER A 53 8.03 5.27 -8.70
N ARG A 54 8.69 4.32 -9.36
CA ARG A 54 9.14 4.50 -10.74
C ARG A 54 8.36 3.51 -11.60
N ALA A 55 7.28 3.99 -12.20
CA ALA A 55 6.65 3.26 -13.28
C ALA A 55 7.57 3.35 -14.51
N ARG A 56 8.12 2.23 -14.95
CA ARG A 56 8.62 2.15 -16.33
C ARG A 56 7.42 1.88 -17.21
N TYR A 57 7.11 2.84 -18.08
CA TYR A 57 6.10 2.65 -19.11
C TYR A 57 6.54 1.49 -20.01
N ASN A 58 5.75 0.42 -20.04
CA ASN A 58 5.95 -0.70 -20.96
C ASN A 58 4.74 -0.76 -21.92
N PRO A 59 4.88 -0.29 -23.17
CA PRO A 59 3.77 -0.21 -24.12
C PRO A 59 3.19 -1.58 -24.50
N SER A 60 3.92 -2.69 -24.29
CA SER A 60 3.43 -4.04 -24.62
C SER A 60 2.31 -4.55 -23.70
N LEU A 61 2.07 -3.90 -22.55
CA LEU A 61 0.99 -4.26 -21.63
C LEU A 61 -0.38 -3.71 -22.04
N ARG A 62 -0.48 -2.88 -23.10
CA ARG A 62 -1.76 -2.35 -23.60
C ARG A 62 -2.68 -3.41 -24.23
N ASN A 63 -2.12 -4.53 -24.68
CA ASN A 63 -2.84 -5.54 -25.45
C ASN A 63 -3.11 -6.84 -24.68
N LEU A 64 -2.93 -6.84 -23.36
CA LEU A 64 -3.29 -8.01 -22.57
C LEU A 64 -4.82 -8.07 -22.44
N PRO A 65 -5.46 -9.18 -22.84
CA PRO A 65 -6.90 -9.32 -22.72
C PRO A 65 -7.30 -9.22 -21.24
N GLN A 66 -8.24 -8.32 -20.94
CA GLN A 66 -8.88 -8.30 -19.63
C GLN A 66 -9.73 -9.55 -19.52
N ARG A 67 -9.34 -10.45 -18.61
CA ARG A 67 -10.13 -11.61 -18.21
C ARG A 67 -11.06 -11.24 -17.06
#